data_AF-A0A355V0E9-F1
#
_entry.id   AF-A0A355V0E9-F1
#
_cell.length_a   1.000
_cell.length_b   1.000
_cell.length_c   1.000
_cell.angle_alpha   90.00
_cell.angle_beta   90.00
_cell.angle_gamma   90.00
#
_symmetry.space_group_name_H-M   'P 1'
#
loop_
_entity.id
_entity.type
_entity.pdbx_description
1 polymer ?
#
loop_
_entity_poly.entity_id
_entity_poly.type
_entity_poly.pdbx_seq_one_letter_code
_entity_poly.pdbx_strand_id
1 'polypeptide(L)'
;MRLLNLIDNCARLIYDYTMIEKLKKLKINIGWKSLVLIGVCVVLLLIDLLTKIFEEKYGWNFTVIPHFIEVESGSRNPGCAFSFLADSSWGQPFLIAMTFILLAVIITVFVFLPEKFTLLKIAISMITAGAIGNLVDRIAFREVRDFVGVNMFGSMVSCNFADFWIVFGTIIAVIDMLFINEWAVFPLTKKAKAAQKAREQAEIEEKEKKQESTDDKNDAE
;
A
#
# COMPACT_ATOMS: atom_id res chain seq x y z
N MET A 1 -31.31 -7.46 31.64
CA MET A 1 -30.11 -6.78 32.18
C MET A 1 -28.80 -7.15 31.44
N ARG A 2 -28.48 -8.44 31.21
CA ARG A 2 -27.26 -8.85 30.47
C ARG A 2 -27.21 -8.44 28.98
N LEU A 3 -28.33 -8.45 28.27
CA LEU A 3 -28.38 -8.12 26.84
C LEU A 3 -28.13 -6.63 26.56
N LEU A 4 -28.63 -5.74 27.43
CA LEU A 4 -28.42 -4.29 27.34
C LEU A 4 -26.95 -3.92 27.58
N ASN A 5 -26.30 -4.54 28.57
CA ASN A 5 -24.86 -4.35 28.81
C ASN A 5 -23.98 -4.84 27.65
N LEU A 6 -24.40 -5.88 26.93
CA LEU A 6 -23.71 -6.38 25.74
C LEU A 6 -23.79 -5.38 24.57
N ILE A 7 -24.97 -4.79 24.36
CA ILE A 7 -25.19 -3.77 23.34
C ILE A 7 -24.41 -2.50 23.68
N ASP A 8 -24.42 -2.06 24.93
CA ASP A 8 -23.68 -0.87 25.37
C ASP A 8 -22.16 -1.06 25.29
N ASN A 9 -21.66 -2.26 25.60
CA ASN A 9 -20.24 -2.57 25.45
C ASN A 9 -19.81 -2.64 23.98
N CYS A 10 -20.64 -3.21 23.10
CA CYS A 10 -20.41 -3.16 21.65
C CYS A 10 -20.45 -1.72 21.12
N ALA A 11 -21.39 -0.89 21.58
CA ALA A 11 -21.49 0.51 21.19
C ALA A 11 -20.25 1.31 21.64
N ARG A 12 -19.72 1.06 22.84
CA ARG A 12 -18.47 1.68 23.32
C ARG A 12 -17.22 1.19 22.57
N LEU A 13 -17.20 -0.07 22.11
CA LEU A 13 -16.12 -0.60 21.27
C LEU A 13 -16.13 -0.01 19.85
N ILE A 14 -17.32 0.28 19.31
CA ILE A 14 -17.48 0.89 17.98
C ILE A 14 -17.27 2.42 18.04
N TYR A 15 -17.75 3.08 19.10
CA TYR A 15 -17.56 4.51 19.38
C TYR A 15 -16.52 4.73 20.47
N ASP A 16 -15.37 4.09 20.33
CA ASP A 16 -14.23 4.43 21.17
C ASP A 16 -13.80 5.87 20.84
N TYR A 17 -14.33 6.84 21.59
CA TYR A 17 -14.02 8.26 21.46
C TYR A 17 -12.51 8.53 21.52
N THR A 18 -11.75 7.65 22.19
CA THR A 18 -10.30 7.70 22.26
C THR A 18 -9.63 7.46 20.90
N MET A 19 -10.23 6.65 20.01
CA MET A 19 -9.75 6.44 18.65
C MET A 19 -10.06 7.63 17.73
N ILE A 20 -11.26 8.20 17.85
CA ILE A 20 -11.66 9.39 17.07
C ILE A 20 -10.78 10.60 17.43
N GLU A 21 -10.49 10.80 18.72
CA GLU A 21 -9.58 11.88 19.15
C GLU A 21 -8.13 11.65 18.70
N LYS A 22 -7.67 10.40 18.60
CA LYS A 22 -6.37 10.07 17.98
C LYS A 22 -6.35 10.39 16.49
N LEU A 23 -7.45 10.13 15.77
CA LEU A 23 -7.59 10.47 14.35
C LEU A 23 -7.61 11.98 14.11
N LYS A 24 -8.26 12.77 14.97
CA LYS A 24 -8.25 14.25 14.87
C LYS A 24 -6.86 14.87 15.05
N LYS A 25 -5.93 14.17 15.72
CA LYS A 25 -4.54 14.61 15.89
C LYS A 25 -3.64 14.27 14.70
N LEU A 26 -4.13 13.51 13.71
CA LEU A 26 -3.37 13.21 12.50
C LEU A 26 -3.22 14.47 11.65
N LYS A 27 -1.99 14.97 11.56
CA LYS A 27 -1.64 16.11 10.73
C LYS A 27 -1.27 15.63 9.32
N ILE A 28 -1.97 16.13 8.31
CA ILE A 28 -1.64 15.90 6.89
C ILE A 28 -0.19 16.32 6.64
N ASN A 29 0.58 15.45 5.97
CA ASN A 29 2.00 15.61 5.73
C ASN A 29 2.32 15.50 4.23
N ILE A 30 1.74 16.42 3.46
CA ILE A 30 1.97 16.56 2.02
C ILE A 30 2.96 17.70 1.80
N GLY A 31 4.19 17.37 1.44
CA GLY A 31 5.19 18.33 0.97
C GLY A 31 5.43 18.25 -0.53
N TRP A 32 6.45 18.97 -1.01
CA TRP A 32 6.82 18.99 -2.42
C TRP A 32 7.24 17.62 -2.96
N LYS A 33 7.87 16.75 -2.14
CA LYS A 33 8.22 15.39 -2.59
C LYS A 33 6.97 14.56 -2.78
N SER A 34 5.99 14.67 -1.87
CA SER A 34 4.68 14.05 -2.08
C SER A 34 4.03 14.49 -3.38
N LEU A 35 4.08 15.78 -3.74
CA LEU A 35 3.53 16.27 -5.01
C LEU A 35 4.25 15.66 -6.22
N VAL A 36 5.59 15.60 -6.18
CA VAL A 36 6.37 14.93 -7.22
C VAL A 36 5.98 13.45 -7.34
N LEU A 37 5.82 12.75 -6.22
CA LEU A 37 5.46 11.33 -6.19
C LEU A 37 4.01 11.08 -6.66
N ILE A 38 3.09 12.00 -6.43
CA ILE A 38 1.76 11.98 -7.05
C ILE A 38 1.89 12.12 -8.57
N GLY A 39 2.74 13.04 -9.05
CA GLY A 39 3.05 13.17 -10.47
C GLY A 39 3.62 11.87 -11.07
N VAL A 40 4.57 11.23 -10.38
CA VAL A 40 5.12 9.92 -10.76
C VAL A 40 4.02 8.84 -10.80
N CYS A 41 3.15 8.80 -9.79
CA CYS A 41 2.01 7.87 -9.77
C CYS A 41 1.11 8.03 -11.01
N VAL A 42 0.82 9.28 -11.42
CA VAL A 42 0.03 9.56 -12.63
C VAL A 42 0.78 9.07 -13.87
N VAL A 43 2.08 9.32 -13.98
CA VAL A 43 2.88 8.86 -15.13
C VAL A 43 2.90 7.33 -15.23
N LEU A 44 3.10 6.61 -14.12
CA LEU A 44 3.10 5.14 -14.10
C LEU A 44 1.73 4.56 -14.49
N LEU A 45 0.65 5.19 -14.02
CA LEU A 45 -0.72 4.83 -14.41
C LEU A 45 -0.93 5.05 -15.91
N LEU A 46 -0.48 6.19 -16.46
CA LEU A 46 -0.59 6.47 -17.89
C LEU A 46 0.21 5.47 -18.72
N ILE A 47 1.40 5.05 -18.27
CA ILE A 47 2.19 4.02 -18.94
C ILE A 47 1.40 2.71 -19.02
N ASP A 48 0.80 2.25 -17.91
CA ASP A 48 -0.02 1.03 -17.91
C ASP A 48 -1.22 1.15 -18.87
N LEU A 49 -2.02 2.21 -18.73
CA LEU A 49 -3.22 2.38 -19.54
C LEU A 49 -2.89 2.52 -21.04
N LEU A 50 -1.85 3.29 -21.40
CA LEU A 50 -1.45 3.48 -22.79
C LEU A 50 -0.88 2.19 -23.40
N THR A 51 -0.07 1.45 -22.65
CA THR A 51 0.49 0.18 -23.16
C THR A 51 -0.60 -0.85 -23.41
N LYS A 52 -1.59 -0.96 -22.51
CA LYS A 52 -2.77 -1.81 -22.73
C LYS A 52 -3.62 -1.37 -23.92
N ILE A 53 -3.79 -0.05 -24.13
CA ILE A 53 -4.52 0.47 -25.31
C ILE A 53 -3.76 0.17 -26.61
N PHE A 54 -2.43 0.31 -26.61
CA PHE A 54 -1.61 0.04 -27.78
C PHE A 54 -1.53 -1.44 -28.10
N GLU A 55 -1.39 -2.29 -27.09
CA GLU A 55 -1.43 -3.72 -27.28
C GLU A 55 -2.76 -4.16 -27.92
N GLU A 56 -3.90 -3.76 -27.34
CA GLU A 56 -5.23 -4.05 -27.89
C GLU A 56 -5.37 -3.63 -29.36
N LYS A 57 -4.80 -2.47 -29.71
CA LYS A 57 -4.91 -1.89 -31.04
C LYS A 57 -4.01 -2.57 -32.07
N TYR A 58 -2.80 -2.95 -31.68
CA TYR A 58 -1.75 -3.37 -32.61
C TYR A 58 -1.42 -4.86 -32.54
N GLY A 59 -1.95 -5.60 -31.57
CA GLY A 59 -1.76 -7.04 -31.46
C GLY A 59 -0.29 -7.43 -31.23
N TRP A 60 0.33 -6.93 -30.16
CA TRP A 60 1.75 -7.13 -29.90
C TRP A 60 2.12 -8.60 -29.72
N ASN A 61 3.03 -9.09 -30.57
CA ASN A 61 3.59 -10.44 -30.49
C ASN A 61 5.08 -10.41 -30.82
N PHE A 62 5.93 -10.44 -29.80
CA PHE A 62 7.38 -10.42 -29.97
C PHE A 62 8.13 -10.93 -28.73
N THR A 63 9.30 -11.50 -28.96
CA THR A 63 10.19 -11.96 -27.89
C THR A 63 11.14 -10.85 -27.45
N VAL A 64 11.19 -10.56 -26.15
CA VAL A 64 12.15 -9.62 -25.56
C VAL A 64 13.39 -10.37 -25.08
N ILE A 65 13.19 -11.42 -24.28
CA ILE A 65 14.23 -12.34 -23.83
C ILE A 65 13.75 -13.76 -24.12
N PRO A 66 14.42 -14.52 -25.01
CA PRO A 66 14.00 -15.87 -25.37
C PRO A 66 13.77 -16.75 -24.13
N HIS A 67 12.60 -17.39 -24.06
CA HIS A 67 12.19 -18.28 -22.97
C HIS A 67 12.02 -17.62 -21.59
N PHE A 68 12.10 -16.29 -21.50
CA PHE A 68 11.97 -15.58 -20.23
C PHE A 68 10.98 -14.40 -20.26
N ILE A 69 11.07 -13.52 -21.27
CA ILE A 69 10.14 -12.39 -21.44
C ILE A 69 9.63 -12.41 -22.87
N GLU A 70 8.36 -12.71 -23.02
CA GLU A 70 7.67 -12.80 -24.31
C GLU A 70 6.41 -11.93 -24.23
N VAL A 71 6.19 -11.08 -25.23
CA VAL A 71 4.98 -10.27 -25.32
C VAL A 71 4.00 -10.99 -26.22
N GLU A 72 2.83 -11.31 -25.70
CA GLU A 72 1.76 -12.04 -26.38
C GLU A 72 0.46 -11.25 -26.26
N SER A 73 -0.25 -11.14 -27.37
CA SER A 73 -1.46 -10.32 -27.44
C SER A 73 -2.70 -11.03 -26.91
N GLY A 74 -3.63 -10.26 -26.36
CA GLY A 74 -4.98 -10.74 -26.06
C GLY A 74 -5.08 -11.63 -24.83
N SER A 75 -4.06 -11.65 -23.96
CA SER A 75 -4.16 -12.35 -22.68
C SER A 75 -5.12 -11.58 -21.76
N ARG A 76 -6.12 -12.30 -21.23
CA ARG A 76 -7.17 -11.74 -20.38
C ARG A 76 -7.24 -12.46 -19.05
N ASN A 77 -7.23 -11.69 -17.98
CA ASN A 77 -7.16 -12.21 -16.63
C ASN A 77 -8.44 -11.84 -15.85
N PRO A 78 -9.41 -12.76 -15.76
CA PRO A 78 -10.63 -12.56 -14.96
C PRO A 78 -10.40 -12.66 -13.44
N GLY A 79 -9.15 -12.79 -12.98
CA GLY A 79 -8.82 -13.00 -11.56
C GLY A 79 -8.20 -14.38 -11.30
N CYS A 80 -7.41 -14.90 -12.25
CA CYS A 80 -6.87 -16.27 -12.25
C CYS A 80 -6.05 -16.66 -11.01
N ALA A 81 -5.49 -15.70 -10.26
CA ALA A 81 -4.79 -15.97 -9.00
C ALA A 81 -5.68 -16.69 -7.96
N PHE A 82 -7.01 -16.54 -8.10
CA PHE A 82 -8.00 -17.26 -7.32
C PHE A 82 -9.01 -17.87 -8.28
N SER A 83 -8.74 -19.06 -8.83
CA SER A 83 -9.61 -19.72 -9.81
C SER A 83 -11.08 -19.78 -9.38
N PHE A 84 -11.37 -19.89 -8.07
CA PHE A 84 -12.73 -19.84 -7.54
C PHE A 84 -13.45 -18.48 -7.70
N LEU A 85 -12.71 -17.37 -7.81
CA LEU A 85 -13.25 -16.04 -8.08
C LEU A 85 -13.51 -15.85 -9.58
N ALA A 86 -12.69 -16.43 -10.45
CA ALA A 86 -12.83 -16.29 -11.90
C ALA A 86 -14.15 -16.89 -12.40
N ASP A 87 -14.56 -18.04 -11.87
CA ASP A 87 -15.80 -18.74 -12.28
C ASP A 87 -17.05 -18.25 -11.54
N SER A 88 -16.89 -17.26 -10.66
CA SER A 88 -17.95 -16.79 -9.78
C SER A 88 -18.51 -15.43 -10.20
N SER A 89 -19.84 -15.31 -10.22
CA SER A 89 -20.54 -14.05 -10.47
C SER A 89 -20.20 -12.94 -9.45
N TRP A 90 -19.74 -13.30 -8.25
CA TRP A 90 -19.35 -12.36 -7.20
C TRP A 90 -17.85 -12.02 -7.18
N GLY A 91 -17.02 -12.71 -7.98
CA GLY A 91 -15.57 -12.54 -7.94
C GLY A 91 -15.10 -11.15 -8.37
N GLN A 92 -15.61 -10.65 -9.51
CA GLN A 92 -15.28 -9.31 -10.00
C GLN A 92 -15.73 -8.18 -9.05
N PRO A 93 -16.99 -8.14 -8.57
CA PRO A 93 -17.40 -7.19 -7.53
C PRO A 93 -16.52 -7.24 -6.27
N PHE A 94 -16.13 -8.42 -5.81
CA PHE A 94 -15.27 -8.60 -4.66
C PHE A 94 -13.88 -7.99 -4.88
N LEU A 95 -13.23 -8.30 -6.01
CA LEU A 95 -11.90 -7.77 -6.34
C LEU A 95 -11.91 -6.23 -6.45
N ILE A 96 -12.96 -5.66 -7.05
CA ILE A 96 -13.15 -4.20 -7.15
C ILE A 96 -13.28 -3.60 -5.75
N ALA A 97 -14.18 -4.12 -4.91
CA ALA A 97 -14.41 -3.61 -3.56
C ALA A 97 -13.16 -3.71 -2.68
N MET A 98 -12.45 -4.85 -2.73
CA MET A 98 -11.20 -5.05 -2.02
C MET A 98 -10.13 -4.04 -2.48
N THR A 99 -10.02 -3.79 -3.79
CA THR A 99 -9.06 -2.82 -4.33
C THR A 99 -9.36 -1.41 -3.85
N PHE A 100 -10.64 -0.99 -3.81
CA PHE A 100 -11.02 0.32 -3.24
C PHE A 100 -10.65 0.45 -1.76
N ILE A 101 -10.89 -0.59 -0.96
CA ILE A 101 -10.53 -0.60 0.46
C ILE A 101 -9.01 -0.46 0.62
N LEU A 102 -8.23 -1.25 -0.12
CA LEU A 102 -6.76 -1.19 -0.08
C LEU A 102 -6.25 0.18 -0.53
N LEU A 103 -6.80 0.75 -1.61
CA LEU A 103 -6.47 2.10 -2.07
C LEU A 103 -6.74 3.16 -1.00
N ALA A 104 -7.90 3.09 -0.32
CA ALA A 104 -8.23 4.01 0.77
C ALA A 104 -7.22 3.92 1.91
N VAL A 105 -6.81 2.71 2.30
CA VAL A 105 -5.81 2.49 3.34
C VAL A 105 -4.46 3.07 2.92
N ILE A 106 -3.94 2.70 1.75
CA ILE A 106 -2.58 3.14 1.34
C ILE A 106 -2.52 4.65 1.06
N ILE A 107 -3.58 5.26 0.52
CA ILE A 107 -3.66 6.71 0.33
C ILE A 107 -3.69 7.42 1.68
N THR A 108 -4.45 6.89 2.65
CA THR A 108 -4.45 7.41 4.02
C THR A 108 -3.05 7.35 4.61
N VAL A 109 -2.34 6.22 4.47
CA VAL A 109 -0.95 6.10 4.90
C VAL A 109 -0.08 7.15 4.21
N PHE A 110 -0.16 7.30 2.88
CA PHE A 110 0.64 8.27 2.12
C PHE A 110 0.47 9.71 2.62
N VAL A 111 -0.76 10.13 2.88
CA VAL A 111 -1.12 11.49 3.28
C VAL A 111 -0.61 11.83 4.68
N PHE A 112 -0.59 10.86 5.60
CA PHE A 112 -0.13 11.07 6.97
C PHE A 112 1.34 10.70 7.21
N LEU A 113 1.95 9.95 6.30
CA LEU A 113 3.34 9.54 6.41
C LEU A 113 4.27 10.76 6.27
N PRO A 114 5.26 10.95 7.18
CA PRO A 114 6.15 12.10 7.09
C PRO A 114 6.98 12.15 5.81
N GLU A 115 7.24 13.35 5.28
CA GLU A 115 8.06 13.57 4.06
C GLU A 115 9.45 12.89 4.08
N LYS A 116 10.01 12.66 5.27
CA LYS A 116 11.30 11.96 5.44
C LYS A 116 11.26 10.48 5.06
N PHE A 117 10.09 9.84 5.05
CA PHE A 117 9.90 8.44 4.62
C PHE A 117 9.74 8.36 3.09
N THR A 118 10.69 8.95 2.38
CA THR A 118 10.61 9.10 0.91
C THR A 118 10.55 7.74 0.21
N LEU A 119 11.29 6.73 0.69
CA LEU A 119 11.32 5.40 0.08
C LEU A 119 9.98 4.67 0.20
N LEU A 120 9.34 4.71 1.38
CA LEU A 120 8.00 4.18 1.56
C LEU A 120 6.94 4.96 0.77
N LYS A 121 7.06 6.29 0.66
CA LYS A 121 6.18 7.08 -0.22
C LYS A 121 6.33 6.68 -1.69
N ILE A 122 7.56 6.43 -2.17
CA ILE A 122 7.81 5.91 -3.53
C ILE A 122 7.09 4.57 -3.72
N ALA A 123 7.27 3.63 -2.79
CA ALA A 123 6.61 2.34 -2.82
C ALA A 123 5.08 2.47 -2.90
N ILE A 124 4.48 3.31 -2.05
CA ILE A 124 3.03 3.54 -2.04
C ILE A 124 2.56 4.14 -3.38
N SER A 125 3.29 5.09 -3.95
CA SER A 125 2.94 5.67 -5.26
C SER A 125 2.96 4.64 -6.39
N MET A 126 3.94 3.71 -6.40
CA MET A 126 3.99 2.62 -7.38
C MET A 126 2.83 1.63 -7.20
N ILE A 127 2.57 1.18 -5.98
CA ILE A 127 1.46 0.26 -5.67
C ILE A 127 0.12 0.91 -6.03
N THR A 128 -0.05 2.20 -5.71
CA THR A 128 -1.27 2.96 -6.02
C THR A 128 -1.49 3.03 -7.54
N ALA A 129 -0.44 3.37 -8.31
CA ALA A 129 -0.54 3.44 -9.77
C ALA A 129 -0.96 2.09 -10.38
N GLY A 130 -0.32 1.00 -9.97
CA GLY A 130 -0.64 -0.34 -10.48
C GLY A 130 -2.03 -0.82 -10.06
N ALA A 131 -2.41 -0.59 -8.79
CA ALA A 131 -3.74 -0.93 -8.29
C ALA A 131 -4.85 -0.19 -9.05
N ILE A 132 -4.66 1.11 -9.34
CA ILE A 132 -5.61 1.88 -10.14
C ILE A 132 -5.64 1.39 -11.59
N GLY A 133 -4.49 1.12 -12.22
CA GLY A 133 -4.42 0.62 -13.60
C GLY A 133 -5.22 -0.66 -13.81
N ASN A 134 -5.06 -1.64 -12.92
CA ASN A 134 -5.83 -2.88 -12.95
C ASN A 134 -7.28 -2.70 -12.48
N LEU A 135 -7.59 -1.72 -11.62
CA LEU A 135 -8.96 -1.41 -11.22
C LEU A 135 -9.76 -0.83 -12.39
N VAL A 136 -9.16 0.05 -13.20
CA VAL A 136 -9.79 0.62 -14.39
C VAL A 136 -10.23 -0.48 -15.34
N ASP A 137 -9.36 -1.45 -15.62
CA ASP A 137 -9.71 -2.59 -16.49
C ASP A 137 -10.85 -3.43 -15.90
N ARG A 138 -10.81 -3.76 -14.60
CA ARG A 138 -11.88 -4.53 -13.95
C ARG A 138 -13.25 -3.85 -14.03
N ILE A 139 -13.27 -2.51 -13.90
CA ILE A 139 -14.51 -1.73 -14.02
C ILE A 139 -14.99 -1.71 -15.48
N ALA A 140 -14.09 -1.49 -16.44
CA ALA A 140 -14.43 -1.32 -17.85
C ALA A 140 -14.74 -2.64 -18.57
N PHE A 141 -13.98 -3.70 -18.28
CA PHE A 141 -13.94 -4.93 -19.06
C PHE A 141 -14.27 -6.19 -18.24
N ARG A 142 -14.37 -6.10 -16.90
CA ARG A 142 -14.57 -7.26 -15.99
C ARG A 142 -13.41 -8.28 -16.02
N GLU A 143 -12.27 -7.86 -16.51
CA GLU A 143 -11.02 -8.62 -16.58
C GLU A 143 -9.85 -7.63 -16.62
N VAL A 144 -8.64 -8.12 -16.41
CA VAL A 144 -7.42 -7.33 -16.57
C VAL A 144 -6.76 -7.72 -17.88
N ARG A 145 -6.26 -6.72 -18.63
CA ARG A 145 -5.57 -6.94 -19.90
C ARG A 145 -4.10 -7.18 -19.62
N ASP A 146 -3.64 -8.38 -19.94
CA ASP A 146 -2.26 -8.82 -19.75
C ASP A 146 -1.61 -9.04 -21.12
N PHE A 147 -0.30 -8.79 -21.20
CA PHE A 147 0.42 -8.91 -22.46
C PHE A 147 1.91 -9.18 -22.31
N VAL A 148 2.46 -9.09 -21.11
CA VAL A 148 3.84 -9.46 -20.83
C VAL A 148 3.84 -10.84 -20.19
N GLY A 149 4.27 -11.85 -20.92
CA GLY A 149 4.60 -13.16 -20.39
C GLY A 149 5.96 -13.14 -19.71
N VAL A 150 6.00 -13.55 -18.45
CA VAL A 150 7.24 -13.78 -17.69
C VAL A 150 7.34 -15.24 -17.30
N ASN A 151 8.44 -15.91 -17.65
CA ASN A 151 8.66 -17.29 -17.25
C ASN A 151 8.99 -17.36 -15.75
N MET A 152 8.02 -17.82 -14.96
CA MET A 152 8.16 -18.07 -13.53
C MET A 152 8.12 -19.56 -13.26
N PHE A 153 9.24 -20.11 -12.78
CA PHE A 153 9.37 -21.52 -12.37
C PHE A 153 9.00 -22.53 -13.47
N GLY A 154 9.23 -22.21 -14.75
CA GLY A 154 8.95 -23.09 -15.88
C GLY A 154 7.58 -22.90 -16.52
N SER A 155 6.77 -21.95 -16.01
CA SER A 155 5.47 -21.59 -16.57
C SER A 155 5.44 -20.12 -16.97
N MET A 156 4.88 -19.81 -18.13
CA MET A 156 4.66 -18.43 -18.54
C MET A 156 3.50 -17.84 -17.73
N VAL A 157 3.76 -16.75 -17.01
CA VAL A 157 2.75 -15.99 -16.28
C VAL A 157 2.53 -14.67 -17.01
N SER A 158 1.33 -14.46 -17.53
CA SER A 158 0.94 -13.20 -18.16
C SER A 158 0.71 -12.12 -17.11
N CYS A 159 1.21 -10.93 -17.37
CA CYS A 159 1.04 -9.74 -16.54
C CYS A 159 1.05 -8.47 -17.40
N ASN A 160 0.99 -7.32 -16.74
CA ASN A 160 1.11 -6.00 -17.35
C ASN A 160 2.01 -5.07 -16.53
N PHE A 161 2.14 -3.80 -16.96
CA PHE A 161 2.97 -2.84 -16.24
C PHE A 161 2.43 -2.51 -14.84
N ALA A 162 1.11 -2.46 -14.65
CA ALA A 162 0.51 -2.29 -13.33
C ALA A 162 0.97 -3.38 -12.34
N ASP A 163 1.10 -4.64 -12.76
CA ASP A 163 1.61 -5.70 -11.91
C ASP A 163 3.08 -5.49 -11.52
N PHE A 164 3.92 -5.05 -12.46
CA PHE A 164 5.30 -4.69 -12.15
C PHE A 164 5.40 -3.54 -11.14
N TRP A 165 4.54 -2.52 -11.24
CA TRP A 165 4.51 -1.43 -10.27
C TRP A 165 4.12 -1.91 -8.87
N ILE A 166 3.14 -2.82 -8.78
CA ILE A 166 2.74 -3.45 -7.51
C ILE A 166 3.89 -4.27 -6.93
N VAL A 167 4.54 -5.13 -7.74
CA VAL A 167 5.64 -5.99 -7.28
C VAL A 167 6.83 -5.18 -6.81
N PHE A 168 7.33 -4.26 -7.63
CA PHE A 168 8.48 -3.44 -7.26
C PHE A 168 8.16 -2.49 -6.10
N GLY A 169 6.99 -1.88 -6.09
CA GLY A 169 6.54 -1.06 -4.97
C GLY A 169 6.47 -1.86 -3.67
N THR A 170 5.95 -3.09 -3.72
CA THR A 170 5.88 -3.98 -2.54
C THR A 170 7.27 -4.37 -2.05
N ILE A 171 8.18 -4.74 -2.95
CA ILE A 171 9.58 -5.05 -2.59
C ILE A 171 10.24 -3.85 -1.90
N ILE A 172 10.07 -2.64 -2.45
CA ILE A 172 10.62 -1.42 -1.87
C ILE A 172 10.01 -1.17 -0.47
N ALA A 173 8.69 -1.31 -0.30
CA ALA A 173 8.04 -1.15 1.00
C ALA A 173 8.58 -2.13 2.04
N VAL A 174 8.69 -3.41 1.67
CA VAL A 174 9.20 -4.47 2.56
C VAL A 174 10.64 -4.18 2.96
N ILE A 175 11.51 -3.83 2.01
CA ILE A 175 12.91 -3.50 2.31
C ILE A 175 13.00 -2.26 3.22
N ASP A 176 12.20 -1.23 2.96
CA ASP A 176 12.22 -0.01 3.77
C ASP A 176 11.77 -0.27 5.21
N MET A 177 10.67 -1.01 5.39
CA MET A 177 10.10 -1.37 6.69
C MET A 177 10.91 -2.41 7.46
N LEU A 178 11.66 -3.28 6.78
CA LEU A 178 12.51 -4.25 7.46
C LEU A 178 13.85 -3.65 7.86
N PHE A 179 14.45 -2.77 7.04
CA PHE A 179 15.88 -2.48 7.18
C PHE A 179 16.28 -1.00 7.21
N ILE A 180 15.53 -0.11 6.56
CA ILE A 180 16.05 1.21 6.18
C ILE A 180 15.51 2.34 7.05
N ASN A 181 14.19 2.40 7.24
CA ASN A 181 13.56 3.54 7.90
C ASN A 181 13.71 3.49 9.43
N GLU A 182 13.28 4.56 10.12
CA GLU A 182 13.39 4.64 11.58
C GLU A 182 12.46 3.67 12.33
N TRP A 183 11.50 3.06 11.64
CA TRP A 183 10.61 2.02 12.15
C TRP A 183 11.06 0.62 11.70
N ALA A 184 12.27 0.51 11.16
CA ALA A 184 12.80 -0.75 10.67
C ALA A 184 12.80 -1.82 11.77
N VAL A 185 12.25 -3.00 11.46
CA VAL A 185 12.26 -4.16 12.37
C VAL A 185 13.70 -4.59 12.68
N PHE A 186 14.57 -4.59 11.66
CA PHE A 186 15.98 -4.93 11.74
C PHE A 186 16.81 -3.75 11.23
N PRO A 187 17.08 -2.72 12.06
CA PRO A 187 17.73 -1.49 11.60
C PRO A 187 19.16 -1.75 11.12
N LEU A 188 19.39 -1.75 9.81
CA LEU A 188 20.72 -1.95 9.22
C LEU A 188 21.46 -0.64 9.01
N THR A 189 20.74 0.48 8.85
CA THR A 189 21.36 1.78 8.59
C THR A 189 21.75 2.50 9.87
N LYS A 190 22.86 3.28 9.83
CA LYS A 190 23.27 4.14 10.95
C LYS A 190 22.16 5.12 11.35
N LYS A 191 21.41 5.62 10.35
CA LYS A 191 20.28 6.53 10.53
C LYS A 191 19.13 5.86 11.30
N ALA A 192 18.75 4.63 10.92
CA ALA A 192 17.70 3.88 11.63
C ALA A 192 18.10 3.61 13.09
N LYS A 193 19.34 3.14 13.31
CA LYS A 193 19.85 2.88 14.67
C LYS A 193 19.89 4.15 15.54
N ALA A 194 20.32 5.27 14.98
CA ALA A 194 20.34 6.55 15.70
C ALA A 194 18.92 7.04 16.04
N ALA A 195 17.97 6.91 15.11
CA ALA A 195 16.59 7.32 15.32
C ALA A 195 15.89 6.47 16.39
N GLN A 196 16.17 5.16 16.46
CA GLN A 196 15.63 4.28 17.51
C GLN A 196 16.19 4.64 18.89
N LYS A 197 17.51 4.86 19.00
CA LYS A 197 18.12 5.31 20.26
C LYS A 197 17.54 6.64 20.74
N ALA A 198 17.35 7.60 19.83
CA ALA A 198 16.75 8.88 20.17
C ALA A 198 15.29 8.75 20.64
N ARG A 199 14.52 7.81 20.08
CA ARG A 199 13.15 7.50 20.55
C ARG A 199 13.16 6.88 21.94
N GLU A 200 14.01 5.91 22.17
CA GLU A 200 14.16 5.26 23.47
C GLU A 200 14.54 6.27 24.56
N GLN A 201 15.48 7.18 24.27
CA GLN A 201 15.85 8.28 25.17
C GLN A 201 14.69 9.23 25.44
N ALA A 202 13.95 9.65 24.40
CA ALA A 202 12.80 10.53 24.57
C ALA A 202 11.68 9.88 25.40
N GLU A 203 11.45 8.57 25.25
CA GLU A 203 10.49 7.82 26.07
C GLU A 203 10.91 7.72 27.54
N ILE A 204 12.21 7.59 27.82
CA ILE A 204 12.76 7.61 29.18
C ILE A 204 12.55 9.02 29.79
N GLU A 205 12.96 10.08 29.10
CA GLU A 205 12.79 11.46 29.56
C GLU A 205 11.32 11.83 29.80
N GLU A 206 10.39 11.35 28.96
CA GLU A 206 8.96 11.59 29.15
C GLU A 206 8.41 10.86 30.39
N LYS A 207 8.92 9.66 30.69
CA LYS A 207 8.57 8.91 31.91
C LYS A 207 9.11 9.59 33.16
N GLU A 208 10.37 10.04 33.13
CA GLU A 208 11.00 10.77 34.24
C GLU A 208 10.24 12.07 34.56
N LYS A 209 9.91 12.88 33.55
CA LYS A 209 9.11 14.10 33.74
C LYS A 209 7.72 13.84 34.31
N LYS A 210 7.06 12.75 33.89
CA LYS A 210 5.76 12.37 34.44
C LYS A 210 5.89 11.95 35.90
N GLN A 211 6.97 11.26 36.26
CA GLN A 211 7.23 10.80 37.61
C GLN A 211 7.53 11.98 38.55
N GLU A 212 8.41 12.91 38.17
CA GLU A 212 8.65 14.15 38.91
C GLU A 212 7.36 14.97 39.11
N SER A 213 6.52 15.12 38.09
CA SER A 213 5.25 15.85 38.20
C SER A 213 4.18 15.17 39.06
N THR A 214 4.36 13.88 39.37
CA THR A 214 3.46 13.09 40.21
C THR A 214 3.93 13.10 41.66
N ASP A 215 5.24 13.00 41.90
CA ASP A 215 5.83 13.14 43.24
C ASP A 215 5.60 14.55 43.80
N ASP A 216 5.81 15.60 42.98
CA ASP A 216 5.59 17.00 43.37
C ASP A 216 4.10 17.34 43.67
N LYS A 217 3.16 16.49 43.23
CA LYS A 217 1.74 16.58 43.58
C LYS A 217 1.37 15.82 44.84
N ASN A 218 2.07 14.74 45.15
CA ASN A 218 1.84 13.95 46.37
C ASN A 218 2.50 14.60 47.59
N ASP A 219 3.58 15.37 47.41
CA ASP A 219 4.25 16.11 48.50
C ASP A 219 3.54 17.44 48.85
N ALA A 220 2.52 17.83 48.08
CA ALA A 220 1.73 19.05 48.27
C ALA A 220 0.35 18.83 48.94
N GLU A 221 -0.01 17.58 49.27
CA GLU A 221 -1.18 17.19 50.09
C GLU A 221 -0.79 16.85 51.53
#